data_AF-A0AAN8IHR4-F1
#
_entry.id   AF-A0AAN8IHR4-F1
#
_cell.length_a   1.000
_cell.length_b   1.000
_cell.length_c   1.000
_cell.angle_alpha   90.00
_cell.angle_beta   90.00
_cell.angle_gamma   90.00
#
_symmetry.space_group_name_H-M   'P 1'
#
loop_
_entity.id
_entity.type
_entity.pdbx_description
1 polymer ?
#
loop_
_entity_poly.entity_id
_entity_poly.type
_entity_poly.pdbx_seq_one_letter_code
_entity_poly.pdbx_strand_id
1 'polypeptide(L)'
;MTSGMTLLINSTWDSLPIEHPISISLQWKDSEKAIQVKFEKHFYNDPSGPNHTAGATPKLYDYEVLEIFIANSNDQYVEIELGPHQQWLCLLLDGQRNSFNEGEYLQLSVWNRIDGDKWIGEADIPLAYLPANVSRINAYEIHNENGTRVYEAMNPTPYGKFKGPDFHRLDYFVTFDPMLVVAKEYFDEFRPYLDNRYGDLWAGHY
;
A
#
# COMPACT_ATOMS: atom_id res chain seq x y z
N MET A 1 -17.74 -15.30 -5.94
CA MET A 1 -16.33 -15.44 -5.48
C MET A 1 -15.49 -14.49 -6.30
N THR A 2 -14.71 -13.64 -5.65
CA THR A 2 -13.75 -12.74 -6.31
C THR A 2 -12.58 -13.55 -6.87
N SER A 3 -11.97 -13.10 -7.98
CA SER A 3 -10.82 -13.79 -8.57
C SER A 3 -9.49 -13.46 -7.88
N GLY A 4 -9.41 -12.36 -7.14
CA GLY A 4 -8.16 -11.77 -6.68
C GLY A 4 -7.44 -11.01 -7.80
N MET A 5 -6.35 -10.35 -7.43
CA MET A 5 -5.44 -9.62 -8.34
C MET A 5 -4.00 -9.80 -7.86
N THR A 6 -3.04 -9.74 -8.78
CA THR A 6 -1.60 -9.69 -8.45
C THR A 6 -1.01 -8.39 -8.95
N LEU A 7 -0.29 -7.68 -8.07
CA LEU A 7 0.56 -6.54 -8.41
C LEU A 7 1.99 -7.03 -8.63
N LEU A 8 2.72 -6.42 -9.57
CA LEU A 8 4.09 -6.77 -9.89
C LEU A 8 4.98 -5.53 -9.87
N ILE A 9 5.85 -5.43 -8.87
CA ILE A 9 6.95 -4.45 -8.84
C ILE A 9 8.12 -5.08 -9.62
N ASN A 10 8.51 -4.46 -10.72
CA ASN A 10 9.54 -5.01 -11.63
C ASN A 10 10.45 -3.93 -12.24
N SER A 11 10.41 -2.73 -11.69
CA SER A 11 11.22 -1.61 -12.15
C SER A 11 11.50 -0.64 -11.01
N THR A 12 12.57 0.13 -11.15
CA THR A 12 12.82 1.31 -10.34
C THR A 12 11.76 2.38 -10.63
N TRP A 13 11.62 3.35 -9.73
CA TRP A 13 10.68 4.47 -9.84
C TRP A 13 10.77 5.27 -11.16
N ASP A 14 11.93 5.23 -11.83
CA ASP A 14 12.22 5.88 -13.11
C ASP A 14 12.35 4.91 -14.29
N SER A 15 11.69 3.74 -14.22
CA SER A 15 11.54 2.76 -15.31
C SER A 15 12.83 2.02 -15.71
N LEU A 16 13.82 1.89 -14.81
CA LEU A 16 14.98 1.02 -15.03
C LEU A 16 14.72 -0.40 -14.49
N PRO A 17 15.33 -1.45 -15.08
CA PRO A 17 15.21 -2.83 -14.58
C PRO A 17 15.75 -3.00 -13.14
N ILE A 18 15.20 -3.98 -12.42
CA ILE A 18 15.62 -4.35 -11.06
C ILE A 18 16.05 -5.82 -10.98
N GLU A 19 16.75 -6.17 -9.91
CA GLU A 19 17.27 -7.53 -9.67
C GLU A 19 16.21 -8.47 -9.08
N HIS A 20 15.35 -7.97 -8.18
CA HIS A 20 14.43 -8.77 -7.39
C HIS A 20 12.96 -8.33 -7.54
N PRO A 21 12.26 -8.70 -8.64
CA PRO A 21 10.85 -8.40 -8.79
C PRO A 21 9.97 -9.00 -7.69
N ILE A 22 8.92 -8.29 -7.30
CA ILE A 22 7.98 -8.69 -6.24
C ILE A 22 6.58 -8.91 -6.82
N SER A 23 5.98 -10.05 -6.48
CA SER A 23 4.56 -10.29 -6.71
C SER A 23 3.77 -10.13 -5.41
N ILE A 24 2.73 -9.29 -5.44
CA ILE A 24 1.85 -9.01 -4.30
C ILE A 24 0.44 -9.50 -4.66
N SER A 25 -0.07 -10.47 -3.92
CA SER A 25 -1.42 -11.00 -4.10
C SER A 25 -2.42 -10.20 -3.27
N LEU A 26 -3.50 -9.75 -3.90
CA LEU A 26 -4.65 -9.11 -3.27
C LEU A 26 -5.88 -10.02 -3.41
N GLN A 27 -6.52 -10.35 -2.29
CA GLN A 27 -7.68 -11.24 -2.27
C GLN A 27 -8.76 -10.76 -1.30
N TRP A 28 -10.02 -10.98 -1.66
CA TRP A 28 -11.14 -10.70 -0.78
C TRP A 28 -11.11 -11.59 0.47
N LYS A 29 -11.23 -10.97 1.65
CA LYS A 29 -11.34 -11.67 2.93
C LYS A 29 -12.67 -11.30 3.61
N ASP A 30 -13.70 -12.10 3.36
CA ASP A 30 -15.06 -11.83 3.84
C ASP A 30 -15.16 -11.74 5.37
N SER A 31 -14.44 -12.61 6.09
CA SER A 31 -14.50 -12.65 7.57
C SER A 31 -14.07 -11.34 8.22
N GLU A 32 -13.16 -10.62 7.59
CA GLU A 32 -12.59 -9.36 8.09
C GLU A 32 -13.09 -8.14 7.34
N LYS A 33 -13.93 -8.32 6.31
CA LYS A 33 -14.35 -7.24 5.39
C LYS A 33 -13.13 -6.43 4.94
N ALA A 34 -12.15 -7.13 4.39
CA ALA A 34 -10.83 -6.60 4.07
C ALA A 34 -10.30 -7.16 2.75
N ILE A 35 -9.34 -6.45 2.18
CA ILE A 35 -8.45 -6.97 1.13
C ILE A 35 -7.24 -7.57 1.82
N GLN A 36 -7.08 -8.89 1.73
CA GLN A 36 -5.88 -9.58 2.18
C GLN A 36 -4.75 -9.36 1.17
N VAL A 37 -3.64 -8.83 1.66
CA VAL A 37 -2.37 -8.67 0.99
C VAL A 37 -1.47 -9.84 1.38
N LYS A 38 -0.82 -10.49 0.41
CA LYS A 38 0.21 -11.51 0.64
C LYS A 38 1.37 -11.31 -0.31
N PHE A 39 2.60 -11.43 0.18
CA PHE A 39 3.80 -11.32 -0.65
C PHE A 39 4.96 -12.12 -0.06
N GLU A 40 5.91 -12.43 -0.94
CA GLU A 40 7.26 -12.87 -0.60
C GLU A 40 8.21 -12.03 -1.44
N LYS A 41 9.18 -11.40 -0.79
CA LYS A 41 10.18 -10.53 -1.42
C LYS A 41 11.56 -10.77 -0.82
N HIS A 42 12.59 -10.25 -1.49
CA HIS A 42 13.93 -10.20 -0.89
C HIS A 42 13.90 -9.33 0.37
N PHE A 43 14.63 -9.73 1.40
CA PHE A 43 14.81 -8.98 2.64
C PHE A 43 16.17 -8.30 2.64
N TYR A 44 16.17 -6.98 2.45
CA TYR A 44 17.40 -6.20 2.35
C TYR A 44 17.98 -5.87 3.73
N ASN A 45 17.12 -5.66 4.73
CA ASN A 45 17.44 -5.21 6.09
C ASN A 45 18.32 -3.95 6.13
N ASP A 46 18.15 -3.07 5.14
CA ASP A 46 18.92 -1.84 4.98
C ASP A 46 17.97 -0.67 4.69
N PRO A 47 17.93 0.38 5.54
CA PRO A 47 18.51 0.37 6.87
C PRO A 47 17.81 -0.67 7.75
N SER A 48 18.45 -1.05 8.85
CA SER A 48 17.80 -1.90 9.87
C SER A 48 16.50 -1.24 10.33
N GLY A 49 15.43 -2.04 10.45
CA GLY A 49 14.10 -1.53 10.80
C GLY A 49 14.05 -0.74 12.11
N PRO A 50 13.00 0.07 12.32
CA PRO A 50 12.87 0.91 13.51
C PRO A 50 12.87 0.05 14.77
N ASN A 51 13.50 0.55 15.84
CA ASN A 51 13.67 -0.19 17.09
C ASN A 51 12.32 -0.73 17.65
N HIS A 52 12.15 -2.05 17.53
CA HIS A 52 11.26 -2.93 18.30
C HIS A 52 9.83 -2.43 18.63
N THR A 53 9.08 -1.94 17.65
CA THR A 53 7.62 -1.83 17.82
C THR A 53 6.90 -2.41 16.61
N ALA A 54 6.38 -3.62 16.78
CA ALA A 54 5.21 -4.03 16.01
C ALA A 54 4.13 -2.97 16.25
N GLY A 55 3.52 -2.43 15.20
CA GLY A 55 2.61 -1.29 15.37
C GLY A 55 2.63 -0.27 14.25
N ALA A 56 1.71 0.68 14.39
CA ALA A 56 1.71 1.93 13.64
C ALA A 56 3.05 2.67 13.86
N THR A 57 3.78 2.93 12.77
CA THR A 57 5.13 3.50 12.78
C THR A 57 5.20 4.68 11.83
N PRO A 58 5.20 5.93 12.34
CA PRO A 58 5.36 7.10 11.50
C PRO A 58 6.69 7.10 10.74
N LYS A 59 6.68 7.59 9.49
CA LYS A 59 7.85 7.66 8.60
C LYS A 59 8.50 6.29 8.35
N LEU A 60 7.68 5.26 8.15
CA LEU A 60 8.19 3.92 7.88
C LEU A 60 8.95 3.87 6.54
N TYR A 61 8.63 4.77 5.61
CA TYR A 61 9.41 5.08 4.40
C TYR A 61 10.88 5.49 4.62
N ASP A 62 11.34 5.77 5.85
CA ASP A 62 12.76 5.95 6.15
C ASP A 62 13.53 4.61 6.22
N TYR A 63 12.82 3.46 6.19
CA TYR A 63 13.35 2.10 6.34
C TYR A 63 13.09 1.20 5.14
N GLU A 64 13.39 -0.09 5.22
CA GLU A 64 12.88 -1.07 4.25
C GLU A 64 11.35 -1.16 4.37
N VAL A 65 10.63 -0.81 3.30
CA VAL A 65 9.18 -0.67 3.29
C VAL A 65 8.57 -1.19 1.99
N LEU A 66 7.40 -1.81 2.09
CA LEU A 66 6.51 -2.08 0.96
C LEU A 66 5.30 -1.16 1.08
N GLU A 67 4.95 -0.46 0.00
CA GLU A 67 3.84 0.49 -0.01
C GLU A 67 2.78 0.08 -1.05
N ILE A 68 1.52 0.21 -0.68
CA ILE A 68 0.37 0.02 -1.59
C ILE A 68 -0.51 1.26 -1.48
N PHE A 69 -0.89 1.81 -2.65
CA PHE A 69 -1.77 2.96 -2.75
C PHE A 69 -3.03 2.57 -3.52
N ILE A 70 -4.20 2.85 -2.96
CA ILE A 70 -5.49 2.60 -3.62
C ILE A 70 -6.30 3.89 -3.64
N ALA A 71 -6.63 4.35 -4.85
CA ALA A 71 -7.21 5.67 -5.10
C ALA A 71 -8.51 5.61 -5.90
N ASN A 72 -9.37 6.61 -5.74
CA ASN A 72 -10.52 6.86 -6.62
C ASN A 72 -10.20 7.96 -7.65
N SER A 73 -11.19 8.40 -8.42
CA SER A 73 -11.05 9.44 -9.46
C SER A 73 -11.06 10.88 -8.92
N ASN A 74 -11.40 11.09 -7.64
CA ASN A 74 -11.38 12.39 -6.97
C ASN A 74 -10.04 12.68 -6.29
N ASP A 75 -8.98 11.92 -6.64
CA ASP A 75 -7.67 11.98 -6.00
C ASP A 75 -7.69 11.71 -4.48
N GLN A 76 -8.68 10.92 -4.03
CA GLN A 76 -8.76 10.40 -2.67
C GLN A 76 -8.16 9.02 -2.64
N TYR A 77 -7.36 8.72 -1.62
CA TYR A 77 -6.64 7.48 -1.56
C TYR A 77 -6.23 7.08 -0.14
N VAL A 78 -6.05 5.79 0.04
CA VAL A 78 -5.30 5.24 1.16
C VAL A 78 -3.87 4.93 0.71
N GLU A 79 -2.93 5.22 1.58
CA GLU A 79 -1.54 4.79 1.53
C GLU A 79 -1.31 3.79 2.66
N ILE A 80 -0.78 2.62 2.33
CA ILE A 80 -0.46 1.57 3.29
C ILE A 80 1.03 1.28 3.17
N GLU A 81 1.78 1.53 4.22
CA GLU A 81 3.19 1.17 4.36
C GLU A 81 3.27 -0.09 5.25
N LEU A 82 4.09 -1.06 4.87
CA LEU A 82 4.38 -2.28 5.64
C LEU A 82 5.89 -2.39 5.84
N GLY A 83 6.33 -2.77 7.03
CA GLY A 83 7.75 -3.00 7.36
C GLY A 83 8.00 -4.44 7.81
N PRO A 84 9.23 -4.96 7.69
CA PRO A 84 9.55 -6.38 7.88
C PRO A 84 9.28 -6.92 9.29
N HIS A 85 9.16 -6.04 10.30
CA HIS A 85 9.02 -6.42 11.70
C HIS A 85 7.63 -6.10 12.29
N GLN A 86 6.57 -6.48 11.56
CA GLN A 86 5.16 -6.22 11.94
C GLN A 86 4.80 -4.72 12.04
N GLN A 87 5.52 -3.87 11.33
CA GLN A 87 5.27 -2.43 11.33
C GLN A 87 4.30 -2.08 10.21
N TRP A 88 3.48 -1.06 10.43
CA TRP A 88 2.67 -0.48 9.38
C TRP A 88 2.51 1.03 9.53
N LEU A 89 2.08 1.70 8.48
CA LEU A 89 1.48 3.02 8.55
C LEU A 89 0.30 3.04 7.57
N CYS A 90 -0.82 3.64 7.97
CA CYS A 90 -1.94 3.85 7.07
C CYS A 90 -2.32 5.33 7.08
N LEU A 91 -2.28 5.97 5.92
CA LEU A 91 -2.70 7.36 5.75
C LEU A 91 -3.93 7.40 4.83
N LEU A 92 -4.90 8.23 5.19
CA LEU A 92 -6.08 8.55 4.38
C LEU A 92 -5.92 9.97 3.86
N LEU A 93 -5.99 10.12 2.54
CA LEU A 93 -5.65 11.36 1.85
C LEU A 93 -6.81 11.80 0.97
N ASP A 94 -7.13 13.09 1.04
CA ASP A 94 -8.14 13.76 0.22
C ASP A 94 -7.46 14.81 -0.67
N GLY A 95 -6.95 14.36 -1.81
CA GLY A 95 -6.04 15.10 -2.66
C GLY A 95 -4.58 14.76 -2.41
N GLN A 96 -3.74 15.06 -3.41
CA GLN A 96 -2.31 14.75 -3.41
C GLN A 96 -1.60 15.33 -2.17
N ARG A 97 -0.99 14.45 -1.38
CA ARG A 97 -0.23 14.78 -0.14
C ARG A 97 -1.06 15.51 0.93
N ASN A 98 -2.38 15.37 0.89
CA ASN A 98 -3.29 15.99 1.84
C ASN A 98 -3.90 14.93 2.76
N SER A 99 -3.08 14.38 3.67
CA SER A 99 -3.56 13.44 4.69
C SER A 99 -4.39 14.15 5.74
N PHE A 100 -5.56 13.59 6.08
CA PHE A 100 -6.41 14.10 7.15
C PHE A 100 -6.30 13.28 8.45
N ASN A 101 -5.44 12.26 8.46
CA ASN A 101 -5.00 11.55 9.65
C ASN A 101 -3.45 11.48 9.71
N GLU A 102 -2.92 11.07 10.86
CA GLU A 102 -1.47 10.87 11.08
C GLU A 102 -1.10 9.36 11.22
N GLY A 103 -2.00 8.46 10.83
CA GLY A 103 -1.83 7.00 10.91
C GLY A 103 -1.90 6.38 12.31
N GLU A 104 -1.83 7.19 13.37
CA GLU A 104 -1.83 6.77 14.78
C GLU A 104 -3.10 6.03 15.26
N TYR A 105 -4.22 6.15 14.54
CA TYR A 105 -5.50 5.52 14.91
C TYR A 105 -5.92 4.35 14.02
N LEU A 106 -5.19 4.06 12.94
CA LEU A 106 -5.57 3.01 12.00
C LEU A 106 -4.85 1.71 12.33
N GLN A 107 -5.59 0.78 12.92
CA GLN A 107 -5.10 -0.56 13.23
C GLN A 107 -5.06 -1.43 11.97
N LEU A 108 -3.93 -2.09 11.72
CA LEU A 108 -3.78 -3.02 10.61
C LEU A 108 -3.39 -4.39 11.16
N SER A 109 -4.05 -5.45 10.69
CA SER A 109 -3.57 -6.80 10.99
C SER A 109 -2.36 -7.08 10.11
N VAL A 110 -1.19 -7.26 10.70
CA VAL A 110 0.06 -7.53 9.99
C VAL A 110 0.73 -8.78 10.56
N TRP A 111 1.09 -9.69 9.67
CA TRP A 111 1.90 -10.85 9.96
C TRP A 111 3.05 -10.97 8.98
N ASN A 112 4.27 -10.73 9.44
CA ASN A 112 5.50 -10.94 8.67
C ASN A 112 6.37 -12.02 9.31
N ARG A 113 7.15 -12.67 8.46
CA ARG A 113 8.18 -13.64 8.84
C ARG A 113 9.41 -13.41 7.97
N ILE A 114 10.57 -13.38 8.61
CA ILE A 114 11.86 -13.39 7.93
C ILE A 114 12.36 -14.83 7.89
N ASP A 115 12.73 -15.30 6.70
CA ASP A 115 13.24 -16.65 6.45
C ASP A 115 14.48 -16.56 5.54
N GLY A 116 15.66 -16.47 6.16
CA GLY A 116 16.90 -16.22 5.44
C GLY A 116 16.92 -14.81 4.82
N ASP A 117 17.04 -14.75 3.50
CA ASP A 117 17.04 -13.54 2.68
C ASP A 117 15.64 -13.17 2.16
N LYS A 118 14.59 -13.73 2.77
CA LYS A 118 13.20 -13.50 2.36
C LYS A 118 12.41 -12.84 3.46
N TRP A 119 11.63 -11.83 3.07
CA TRP A 119 10.54 -11.29 3.85
C TRP A 119 9.23 -11.78 3.26
N ILE A 120 8.53 -12.59 4.05
CA ILE A 120 7.20 -13.12 3.76
C ILE A 120 6.21 -12.32 4.59
N GLY A 121 5.21 -11.70 3.95
CA GLY A 121 4.28 -10.81 4.61
C GLY A 121 2.83 -11.05 4.24
N GLU A 122 1.97 -10.83 5.24
CA GLU A 122 0.52 -10.80 5.14
C GLU A 122 -0.01 -9.56 5.85
N ALA A 123 -0.98 -8.88 5.25
CA ALA A 123 -1.73 -7.81 5.90
C ALA A 123 -3.18 -7.79 5.45
N ASP A 124 -4.09 -7.31 6.29
CA ASP A 124 -5.49 -7.14 5.91
C ASP A 124 -5.82 -5.64 5.85
N ILE A 125 -6.08 -5.11 4.66
CA ILE A 125 -6.54 -3.72 4.45
C ILE A 125 -8.06 -3.68 4.63
N PRO A 126 -8.60 -3.09 5.72
CA PRO A 126 -10.04 -3.02 5.93
C PRO A 126 -10.72 -2.19 4.83
N LEU A 127 -11.91 -2.61 4.39
CA LEU A 127 -12.66 -1.86 3.38
C LEU A 127 -12.99 -0.42 3.83
N ALA A 128 -13.14 -0.19 5.14
CA ALA A 128 -13.39 1.14 5.69
C ALA A 128 -12.27 2.14 5.41
N TYR A 129 -11.06 1.68 5.07
CA TYR A 129 -9.93 2.55 4.78
C TYR A 129 -9.97 3.05 3.34
N LEU A 130 -10.72 2.37 2.45
CA LEU A 130 -10.85 2.78 1.06
C LEU A 130 -11.84 3.96 0.94
N PRO A 131 -11.52 4.98 0.13
CA PRO A 131 -12.53 5.95 -0.26
C PRO A 131 -13.60 5.27 -1.15
N ALA A 132 -14.72 5.96 -1.39
CA ALA A 132 -15.73 5.47 -2.32
C ALA A 132 -15.14 5.31 -3.73
N ASN A 133 -15.64 4.32 -4.48
CA ASN A 133 -15.34 4.15 -5.90
C ASN A 133 -13.83 4.10 -6.27
N VAL A 134 -13.04 3.39 -5.48
CA VAL A 134 -11.63 3.14 -5.83
C VAL A 134 -11.52 2.49 -7.21
N SER A 135 -10.58 2.98 -8.01
CA SER A 135 -10.42 2.60 -9.42
C SER A 135 -8.98 2.68 -9.92
N ARG A 136 -8.06 3.19 -9.09
CA ARG A 136 -6.64 3.33 -9.41
C ARG A 136 -5.77 2.73 -8.31
N ILE A 137 -4.64 2.14 -8.69
CA ILE A 137 -3.73 1.48 -7.75
C ILE A 137 -2.27 1.67 -8.18
N ASN A 138 -1.36 1.73 -7.21
CA ASN A 138 0.07 1.53 -7.43
C ASN A 138 0.69 0.83 -6.22
N ALA A 139 1.89 0.28 -6.41
CA ALA A 139 2.67 -0.29 -5.33
C ALA A 139 4.14 0.06 -5.52
N TYR A 140 4.84 0.22 -4.40
CA TYR A 140 6.23 0.63 -4.36
C TYR A 140 7.00 -0.16 -3.31
N GLU A 141 8.31 -0.19 -3.46
CA GLU A 141 9.22 -0.65 -2.43
C GLU A 141 10.31 0.40 -2.26
N ILE A 142 10.76 0.57 -1.02
CA ILE A 142 11.96 1.33 -0.73
C ILE A 142 12.89 0.51 0.16
N HIS A 143 14.17 0.48 -0.17
CA HIS A 143 15.20 -0.22 0.60
C HIS A 143 16.57 0.46 0.42
N ASN A 144 17.57 -0.01 1.17
CA ASN A 144 18.89 0.60 1.39
C ASN A 144 18.81 1.98 2.04
N GLU A 145 19.94 2.66 2.26
CA GLU A 145 19.94 4.03 2.81
C GLU A 145 20.92 4.97 2.10
N ASN A 146 20.79 6.27 2.37
CA ASN A 146 21.75 7.28 1.91
C ASN A 146 21.98 7.23 0.39
N GLY A 147 23.26 7.17 -0.05
CA GLY A 147 23.63 7.16 -1.47
C GLY A 147 23.30 5.87 -2.22
N THR A 148 22.82 4.83 -1.54
CA THR A 148 22.41 3.55 -2.13
C THR A 148 20.91 3.30 -2.03
N ARG A 149 20.13 4.27 -1.53
CA ARG A 149 18.65 4.19 -1.42
C ARG A 149 18.03 3.88 -2.78
N VAL A 150 17.23 2.82 -2.82
CA VAL A 150 16.53 2.36 -4.02
C VAL A 150 15.04 2.55 -3.84
N TYR A 151 14.39 2.95 -4.92
CA TYR A 151 12.94 3.14 -4.98
C TYR A 151 12.44 2.34 -6.18
N GLU A 152 11.53 1.42 -5.93
CA GLU A 152 10.96 0.53 -6.94
C GLU A 152 9.45 0.77 -7.07
N ALA A 153 8.90 0.47 -8.23
CA ALA A 153 7.50 0.75 -8.57
C ALA A 153 6.89 -0.36 -9.44
N MET A 154 5.61 -0.62 -9.20
CA MET A 154 4.75 -1.43 -10.08
C MET A 154 4.45 -0.68 -11.38
N ASN A 155 4.04 0.59 -11.26
CA ASN A 155 3.92 1.49 -12.40
C ASN A 155 4.81 2.72 -12.20
N PRO A 156 6.00 2.74 -12.83
CA PRO A 156 6.99 3.79 -12.62
C PRO A 156 6.68 5.07 -13.39
N THR A 157 7.40 6.13 -13.03
CA THR A 157 7.48 7.33 -13.86
C THR A 157 8.46 7.13 -15.03
N PRO A 158 8.28 7.81 -16.17
CA PRO A 158 9.18 7.68 -17.31
C PRO A 158 10.60 8.15 -16.96
N TYR A 159 11.58 7.37 -17.44
CA TYR A 159 12.99 7.69 -17.29
C TYR A 159 13.32 9.13 -17.72
N GLY A 160 14.06 9.85 -16.86
CA GLY A 160 14.51 11.21 -17.13
C GLY A 160 13.43 12.31 -17.06
N LYS A 161 12.16 11.98 -16.78
CA LYS A 161 11.09 12.98 -16.68
C LYS A 161 11.17 13.81 -15.39
N PHE A 162 11.59 13.20 -14.29
CA PHE A 162 11.66 13.84 -12.97
C PHE A 162 13.05 13.72 -12.36
N LYS A 163 13.37 14.63 -11.43
CA LYS A 163 14.67 14.65 -10.74
C LYS A 163 14.74 13.69 -9.55
N GLY A 164 13.61 13.14 -9.12
CA GLY A 164 13.53 12.24 -7.98
C GLY A 164 12.17 11.57 -7.85
N PRO A 165 12.10 10.51 -7.03
CA PRO A 165 10.89 9.76 -6.76
C PRO A 165 9.83 10.65 -6.08
N ASP A 166 8.57 10.38 -6.40
CA ASP A 166 7.41 10.97 -5.74
C ASP A 166 6.23 10.02 -5.97
N PHE A 167 5.96 9.19 -4.97
CA PHE A 167 4.96 8.13 -5.04
C PHE A 167 3.52 8.63 -5.00
N HIS A 168 3.32 9.92 -4.68
CA HIS A 168 2.01 10.56 -4.71
C HIS A 168 1.65 11.15 -6.08
N ARG A 169 2.42 10.91 -7.14
CA ARG A 169 2.03 11.31 -8.51
C ARG A 169 0.91 10.40 -9.03
N LEU A 170 -0.33 10.70 -8.65
CA LEU A 170 -1.52 9.88 -8.92
C LEU A 170 -1.79 9.62 -10.41
N ASP A 171 -1.28 10.47 -11.32
CA ASP A 171 -1.31 10.26 -12.77
C ASP A 171 -0.62 8.96 -13.21
N TYR A 172 0.25 8.40 -12.38
CA TYR A 172 0.95 7.14 -12.62
C TYR A 172 0.30 5.95 -11.92
N PHE A 173 -0.88 6.10 -11.33
CA PHE A 173 -1.60 4.95 -10.81
C PHE A 173 -2.36 4.30 -11.96
N VAL A 174 -2.29 2.98 -12.05
CA VAL A 174 -2.98 2.24 -13.12
C VAL A 174 -4.42 1.99 -12.72
N THR A 175 -5.31 1.98 -13.71
CA THR A 175 -6.70 1.62 -13.49
C THR A 175 -6.82 0.13 -13.15
N PHE A 176 -7.68 -0.22 -12.20
CA PHE A 176 -8.02 -1.61 -11.89
C PHE A 176 -9.52 -1.78 -11.65
N ASP A 177 -10.02 -3.01 -11.78
CA ASP A 177 -11.38 -3.34 -11.41
C ASP A 177 -11.43 -3.75 -9.92
N PRO A 178 -12.04 -2.93 -9.05
CA PRO A 178 -12.13 -3.22 -7.61
C PRO A 178 -12.93 -4.49 -7.31
N MET A 179 -13.82 -4.92 -8.21
CA MET A 179 -14.61 -6.13 -8.04
C MET A 179 -13.76 -7.41 -8.13
N LEU A 180 -12.50 -7.32 -8.56
CA LEU A 180 -11.54 -8.42 -8.52
C LEU A 180 -11.11 -8.74 -7.08
N VAL A 181 -11.14 -7.76 -6.17
CA VAL A 181 -10.59 -7.88 -4.81
C VAL A 181 -11.59 -7.52 -3.71
N VAL A 182 -12.74 -6.93 -4.06
CA VAL A 182 -13.86 -6.64 -3.16
C VAL A 182 -15.13 -7.29 -3.71
N ALA A 183 -15.90 -7.96 -2.87
CA ALA A 183 -17.19 -8.53 -3.30
C ALA A 183 -18.20 -7.40 -3.58
N LYS A 184 -18.99 -7.57 -4.66
CA LYS A 184 -19.87 -6.53 -5.23
C LYS A 184 -20.81 -5.90 -4.19
N GLU A 185 -21.32 -6.70 -3.26
CA GLU A 185 -22.24 -6.28 -2.21
C GLU A 185 -21.63 -5.32 -1.17
N TYR A 186 -20.29 -5.22 -1.12
CA TYR A 186 -19.56 -4.31 -0.23
C TYR A 186 -18.88 -3.16 -0.99
N PHE A 187 -19.04 -3.10 -2.31
CA PHE A 187 -18.52 -2.01 -3.12
C PHE A 187 -19.64 -1.02 -3.44
N ASP A 188 -19.47 0.23 -3.01
CA ASP A 188 -20.41 1.33 -3.25
C ASP A 188 -19.70 2.47 -4.00
N GLU A 189 -20.36 2.99 -5.03
CA GLU A 189 -19.85 4.03 -5.92
C GLU A 189 -19.89 5.42 -5.27
N PHE A 190 -20.78 5.63 -4.31
CA PHE A 190 -21.07 6.94 -3.73
C PHE A 190 -20.61 7.06 -2.30
N ARG A 191 -20.44 5.94 -1.58
CA ARG A 191 -20.11 5.96 -0.16
C ARG A 191 -18.99 4.99 0.21
N PRO A 192 -18.06 5.40 1.08
CA PRO A 192 -17.12 4.48 1.71
C PRO A 192 -17.83 3.41 2.52
N TYR A 193 -17.17 2.26 2.71
CA TYR A 193 -17.73 1.17 3.50
C TYR A 193 -17.78 1.56 4.99
N LEU A 194 -18.98 1.50 5.57
CA LEU A 194 -19.19 1.77 7.00
C LEU A 194 -18.96 0.48 7.80
N ASP A 195 -17.84 0.41 8.52
CA ASP A 195 -17.51 -0.73 9.37
C ASP A 195 -17.87 -0.43 10.83
N ASN A 196 -18.53 -1.36 11.51
CA ASN A 196 -18.90 -1.18 12.92
C ASN A 196 -17.69 -1.01 13.86
N ARG A 197 -16.50 -1.48 13.46
CA ARG A 197 -15.25 -1.37 14.23
C ARG A 197 -14.60 0.01 14.09
N TYR A 198 -14.67 0.60 12.90
CA TYR A 198 -13.93 1.83 12.55
C TYR A 198 -14.83 3.06 12.41
N GLY A 199 -16.13 2.89 12.21
CA GLY A 199 -17.08 3.96 11.92
C GLY A 199 -16.95 4.49 10.48
N ASP A 200 -17.34 5.76 10.30
CA ASP A 200 -17.17 6.48 9.04
C ASP A 200 -15.84 7.25 9.06
N LEU A 201 -14.77 6.62 8.58
CA LEU A 201 -13.43 7.23 8.55
C LEU A 201 -13.30 8.36 7.54
N TRP A 202 -14.21 8.42 6.56
CA TRP A 202 -14.19 9.38 5.46
C TRP A 202 -15.28 10.46 5.62
N ALA A 203 -15.87 10.57 6.80
CA ALA A 203 -16.92 11.55 7.09
C ALA A 203 -16.44 12.98 6.77
N GLY A 204 -17.16 13.67 5.89
CA GLY A 204 -16.79 15.02 5.43
C GLY A 204 -15.85 15.06 4.23
N HIS A 205 -15.49 13.90 3.69
CA HIS A 205 -14.59 13.73 2.54
C HIS A 205 -15.24 12.95 1.38
N TYR A 206 -16.58 12.87 1.28
CA TYR A 206 -17.28 12.28 0.13
C TYR A 206 -18.50 13.12 -0.28
#